data_AF-A0A6M3LQB8-F1
#
_entry.id   AF-A0A6M3LQB8-F1
#
_cell.length_a   1.000
_cell.length_b   1.000
_cell.length_c   1.000
_cell.angle_alpha   90.00
_cell.angle_beta   90.00
_cell.angle_gamma   90.00
#
_symmetry.space_group_name_H-M   'P 1'
#
loop_
_entity.id
_entity.type
_entity.pdbx_description
1 polymer ?
#
loop_
_entity_poly.entity_id
_entity_poly.type
_entity_poly.pdbx_seq_one_letter_code
_entity_poly.pdbx_strand_id
1 'polypeptide(L)'
;MSHAPRTIIEYEILDAKEAKKRTLKGSTSQMDGRVKLTILDKNKKPRLVHTQPFGSYVSNFGKILNYLFTGATNVGMKDTSGSATASNGYAIDLSSAIANENNYGIFIGDLRNATGFSTFTPAVGIGQTIQLSDHQLYRKLPHNGGTPDTDTTYDATSVTAVNDNILKISRTFTCSRSAGLKVSEVGLIAKDINYAKYLLLARDFVISKAGNYVQVLNGETIQIDYIFTITDGSSFTTNFLRILESINKASANASVQPKTTGGSTANTTFGRATTATKARITAPATGAYGIVVGGTTGGSPPTDSVPIPVVSDYKLNSKISHTSLAHGIVTAISLTANSGETKFGVYRDFTNNGTSNIFVNEVGVVAKNNTTSLHYLINRSLLTSGDKPYVVVEPDKTLRIKVYYVFDIGSVIDLGVNPLSIKPQS
;
A
#
# COMPACT_ATOMS: atom_id res chain seq x y z
N MET A 1 0.48 -16.95 -7.05
CA MET A 1 1.32 -15.79 -7.44
C MET A 1 1.19 -14.73 -6.36
N SER A 2 2.19 -13.88 -6.14
CA SER A 2 2.11 -12.79 -5.15
C SER A 2 1.29 -11.62 -5.72
N HIS A 3 0.33 -11.11 -4.95
CA HIS A 3 -0.54 -9.95 -5.29
C HIS A 3 0.01 -8.64 -4.70
N ALA A 4 1.34 -8.57 -4.66
CA ALA A 4 2.09 -7.42 -4.21
C ALA A 4 1.76 -6.15 -5.02
N PRO A 5 1.67 -4.97 -4.38
CA PRO A 5 1.59 -3.72 -5.10
C PRO A 5 2.79 -3.57 -6.04
N ARG A 6 2.51 -3.13 -7.26
CA ARG A 6 3.54 -2.91 -8.28
C ARG A 6 3.49 -1.49 -8.82
N THR A 7 4.64 -1.04 -9.32
CA THR A 7 4.76 0.20 -10.08
C THR A 7 4.92 -0.17 -11.54
N ILE A 8 4.12 0.42 -12.43
CA ILE A 8 4.30 0.30 -13.88
C ILE A 8 4.77 1.65 -14.41
N ILE A 9 5.87 1.65 -15.14
CA ILE A 9 6.40 2.84 -15.80
C ILE A 9 6.24 2.69 -17.29
N GLU A 10 5.42 3.55 -17.89
CA GLU A 10 5.32 3.66 -19.34
C GLU A 10 6.04 4.92 -19.80
N TYR A 11 6.62 4.89 -21.00
CA TYR A 11 7.10 6.10 -21.64
C TYR A 11 6.74 6.16 -23.12
N GLU A 12 6.76 7.37 -23.68
CA GLU A 12 6.58 7.59 -25.11
C GLU A 12 7.38 8.80 -25.55
N ILE A 13 7.98 8.72 -26.74
CA ILE A 13 8.60 9.87 -27.39
C ILE A 13 7.53 10.47 -28.30
N LEU A 14 7.15 11.71 -27.98
CA LEU A 14 6.22 12.51 -28.76
C LEU A 14 7.05 13.30 -29.79
N ASP A 15 6.80 13.03 -31.06
CA ASP A 15 7.26 13.84 -32.18
C ASP A 15 6.11 14.74 -32.65
N ALA A 16 6.44 15.92 -33.21
CA ALA A 16 5.48 16.79 -33.87
C ALA A 16 4.80 16.13 -35.10
N LYS A 17 5.36 15.03 -35.62
CA LYS A 17 4.84 14.32 -36.80
C LYS A 17 4.32 12.91 -36.54
N GLU A 18 4.82 12.16 -35.55
CA GLU A 18 4.34 10.81 -35.20
C GLU A 18 4.63 10.47 -33.72
N ALA A 19 3.62 10.09 -32.94
CA ALA A 19 3.83 9.57 -31.58
C ALA A 19 4.13 8.07 -31.62
N LYS A 20 5.38 7.66 -31.35
CA LYS A 20 5.74 6.25 -31.16
C LYS A 20 5.60 5.88 -29.68
N LYS A 21 4.52 5.19 -29.33
CA LYS A 21 4.30 4.65 -27.99
C LYS A 21 5.15 3.39 -27.77
N ARG A 22 6.01 3.38 -26.75
CA ARG A 22 6.78 2.20 -26.33
C ARG A 22 6.52 1.89 -24.87
N THR A 23 5.70 0.88 -24.59
CA THR A 23 5.43 0.45 -23.21
C THR A 23 6.54 -0.48 -22.71
N LEU A 24 7.39 -0.02 -21.80
CA LEU A 24 8.07 -0.93 -20.89
C LEU A 24 7.07 -1.41 -19.84
N LYS A 25 6.98 -2.72 -19.63
CA LYS A 25 6.33 -3.28 -18.44
C LYS A 25 7.41 -3.79 -17.50
N GLY A 26 7.91 -2.93 -16.60
CA GLY A 26 8.65 -3.40 -15.44
C GLY A 26 7.67 -4.06 -14.47
N SER A 27 7.43 -5.36 -14.58
CA SER A 27 6.42 -6.08 -13.79
C SER A 27 6.99 -6.84 -12.59
N THR A 28 8.09 -6.39 -11.99
CA THR A 28 8.56 -7.02 -10.76
C THR A 28 7.64 -6.64 -9.60
N SER A 29 7.34 -7.60 -8.73
CA SER A 29 6.65 -7.36 -7.46
C SER A 29 7.48 -6.39 -6.62
N GLN A 30 6.92 -5.23 -6.27
CA GLN A 30 7.69 -4.14 -5.65
C GLN A 30 7.59 -4.14 -4.11
N MET A 31 6.56 -4.76 -3.53
CA MET A 31 6.40 -4.86 -2.07
C MET A 31 5.71 -6.18 -1.70
N ASP A 32 6.38 -7.05 -0.95
CA ASP A 32 5.80 -8.30 -0.43
C ASP A 32 4.93 -8.00 0.78
N GLY A 33 3.61 -8.16 0.63
CA GLY A 33 2.66 -8.09 1.73
C GLY A 33 2.38 -9.49 2.27
N ARG A 34 2.38 -9.66 3.60
CA ARG A 34 2.02 -10.93 4.26
C ARG A 34 1.09 -10.71 5.44
N VAL A 35 0.25 -11.70 5.70
CA VAL A 35 -0.49 -11.84 6.96
C VAL A 35 0.14 -12.99 7.73
N LYS A 36 0.59 -12.72 8.95
CA LYS A 36 1.10 -13.72 9.89
C LYS A 36 0.17 -13.81 11.09
N LEU A 37 -0.20 -15.03 11.44
CA LEU A 37 -0.97 -15.36 12.63
C LEU A 37 -0.09 -16.17 13.56
N THR A 38 -0.03 -15.77 14.82
CA THR A 38 0.68 -16.50 15.86
C THR A 38 -0.29 -16.78 17.00
N ILE A 39 -0.67 -18.04 17.22
CA ILE A 39 -1.41 -18.43 18.42
C ILE A 39 -0.42 -18.80 19.50
N LEU A 40 -0.56 -18.14 20.64
CA LEU A 40 0.19 -18.39 21.86
C LEU A 40 -0.71 -19.14 22.84
N ASP A 41 -0.16 -20.17 23.48
CA ASP A 41 -0.82 -20.86 24.58
C ASP A 41 -0.95 -19.96 25.83
N LYS A 42 -1.56 -20.49 26.88
CA LYS A 42 -1.72 -19.79 28.18
C LYS A 42 -0.39 -19.33 28.80
N ASN A 43 0.72 -19.99 28.44
CA ASN A 43 2.07 -19.68 28.91
C ASN A 43 2.84 -18.77 27.93
N LYS A 44 2.13 -18.16 26.97
CA LYS A 44 2.68 -17.28 25.92
C LYS A 44 3.69 -17.98 24.98
N LYS A 45 3.66 -19.31 24.87
CA LYS A 45 4.47 -20.06 23.93
C LYS A 45 3.73 -20.23 22.59
N PRO A 46 4.39 -20.05 21.43
CA PRO A 46 3.74 -20.29 20.15
C PRO A 46 3.26 -21.73 19.99
N ARG A 47 1.94 -21.92 19.88
CA ARG A 47 1.30 -23.19 19.53
C ARG A 47 1.13 -23.34 18.02
N LEU A 48 0.79 -22.23 17.34
CA LEU A 48 0.60 -22.21 15.90
C LEU A 48 1.21 -20.93 15.33
N VAL A 49 1.97 -21.06 14.24
CA VAL A 49 2.38 -19.93 13.41
C VAL A 49 1.94 -20.23 11.98
N HIS A 50 1.11 -19.37 11.42
CA HIS A 50 0.69 -19.42 10.03
C HIS A 50 1.10 -18.13 9.35
N THR A 51 1.67 -18.23 8.16
CA THR A 51 2.04 -17.04 7.35
C THR A 51 1.57 -17.29 5.93
N GLN A 52 0.89 -16.30 5.37
CA GLN A 52 0.43 -16.35 3.99
C GLN A 52 0.69 -15.01 3.30
N PRO A 53 0.82 -15.00 1.96
CA PRO A 53 0.78 -13.77 1.20
C PRO A 53 -0.50 -12.99 1.51
N PHE A 54 -0.38 -11.68 1.49
CA PHE A 54 -1.50 -10.75 1.57
C PHE A 54 -2.38 -10.94 0.33
N GLY A 55 -3.62 -11.29 0.57
CA GLY A 55 -4.60 -11.75 -0.41
C GLY A 55 -5.44 -10.62 -0.98
N SER A 56 -5.61 -9.47 -0.31
CA SER A 56 -6.27 -8.33 -0.96
C SER A 56 -5.99 -6.97 -0.34
N TYR A 57 -5.67 -6.01 -1.22
CA TYR A 57 -5.98 -4.60 -0.96
C TYR A 57 -7.40 -4.36 -1.48
N VAL A 58 -8.26 -3.73 -0.67
CA VAL A 58 -9.56 -3.27 -1.19
C VAL A 58 -9.42 -1.89 -1.82
N SER A 59 -10.39 -1.48 -2.64
CA SER A 59 -10.32 -0.23 -3.43
C SER A 59 -10.07 1.03 -2.59
N ASN A 60 -10.53 1.07 -1.34
CA ASN A 60 -10.29 2.18 -0.42
C ASN A 60 -8.79 2.41 -0.17
N PHE A 61 -7.95 1.37 -0.13
CA PHE A 61 -6.50 1.53 0.06
C PHE A 61 -5.87 2.32 -1.10
N GLY A 62 -6.16 1.91 -2.33
CA GLY A 62 -5.68 2.62 -3.53
C GLY A 62 -6.23 4.05 -3.62
N LYS A 63 -7.48 4.27 -3.21
CA LYS A 63 -8.11 5.60 -3.15
C LYS A 63 -7.43 6.52 -2.14
N ILE A 64 -7.06 6.02 -0.96
CA ILE A 64 -6.30 6.75 0.06
C ILE A 64 -4.94 7.16 -0.49
N LEU A 65 -4.18 6.23 -1.09
CA LEU A 65 -2.87 6.54 -1.66
C LEU A 65 -2.97 7.54 -2.82
N ASN A 66 -3.98 7.39 -3.68
CA ASN A 66 -4.25 8.36 -4.73
C ASN A 66 -4.52 9.75 -4.16
N TYR A 67 -5.39 9.86 -3.15
CA TYR A 67 -5.66 11.13 -2.47
C TYR A 67 -4.38 11.76 -1.90
N LEU A 68 -3.55 10.97 -1.22
CA LEU A 68 -2.34 11.44 -0.57
C LEU A 68 -1.31 11.97 -1.57
N PHE A 69 -1.05 11.19 -2.62
CA PHE A 69 -0.01 11.52 -3.59
C PHE A 69 -0.47 12.59 -4.58
N THR A 70 -1.70 12.51 -5.08
CA THR A 70 -2.20 13.41 -6.14
C THR A 70 -3.01 14.59 -5.62
N GLY A 71 -3.53 14.52 -4.40
CA GLY A 71 -4.48 15.51 -3.87
C GLY A 71 -5.88 15.43 -4.48
N ALA A 72 -6.22 14.35 -5.21
CA ALA A 72 -7.50 14.18 -5.87
C ALA A 72 -8.70 14.24 -4.90
N THR A 73 -9.54 15.26 -5.02
CA THR A 73 -10.57 15.63 -4.04
C THR A 73 -11.83 14.75 -4.02
N ASN A 74 -12.04 13.92 -5.04
CA ASN A 74 -13.28 13.14 -5.24
C ASN A 74 -13.00 11.64 -5.47
N VAL A 75 -12.39 10.96 -4.50
CA VAL A 75 -12.06 9.52 -4.65
C VAL A 75 -13.19 8.54 -4.31
N GLY A 76 -14.33 9.01 -3.78
CA GLY A 76 -15.55 8.22 -3.55
C GLY A 76 -15.30 6.91 -2.79
N MET A 77 -15.00 6.99 -1.50
CA MET A 77 -14.72 5.81 -0.65
C MET A 77 -15.97 5.31 0.05
N LYS A 78 -16.10 4.00 0.20
CA LYS A 78 -17.21 3.39 0.97
C LYS A 78 -16.74 3.16 2.40
N ASP A 79 -17.49 3.65 3.37
CA ASP A 79 -17.27 3.27 4.76
C ASP A 79 -17.77 1.83 5.04
N THR A 80 -17.51 1.31 6.24
CA THR A 80 -17.95 -0.04 6.63
C THR A 80 -19.47 -0.22 6.68
N SER A 81 -20.26 0.86 6.60
CA SER A 81 -21.72 0.78 6.44
C SER A 81 -22.16 0.63 4.97
N GLY A 82 -21.23 0.78 4.02
CA GLY A 82 -21.50 0.77 2.58
C GLY A 82 -21.86 2.14 2.02
N SER A 83 -22.03 3.14 2.88
CA SER A 83 -22.30 4.52 2.49
C SER A 83 -21.09 5.11 1.75
N ALA A 84 -21.33 5.67 0.57
CA ALA A 84 -20.31 6.45 -0.12
C ALA A 84 -20.04 7.73 0.67
N THR A 85 -18.79 7.98 0.96
CA THR A 85 -18.32 9.22 1.57
C THR A 85 -17.78 10.12 0.46
N ALA A 86 -18.41 11.27 0.30
CA ALA A 86 -17.91 12.34 -0.55
C ALA A 86 -17.15 13.31 0.33
N SER A 87 -15.82 13.25 0.35
CA SER A 87 -15.08 14.33 1.03
C SER A 87 -13.58 14.34 0.82
N ASN A 88 -13.10 15.57 0.72
CA ASN A 88 -11.73 16.00 0.87
C ASN A 88 -11.17 15.61 2.25
N GLY A 89 -9.92 15.16 2.29
CA GLY A 89 -9.16 15.26 3.53
C GLY A 89 -9.17 14.04 4.42
N TYR A 90 -8.99 12.84 3.89
CA TYR A 90 -8.76 11.67 4.76
C TYR A 90 -7.44 11.83 5.51
N ALA A 91 -7.53 11.92 6.83
CA ALA A 91 -6.45 11.55 7.71
C ALA A 91 -6.84 10.19 8.28
N ILE A 92 -6.02 9.20 7.95
CA ILE A 92 -6.29 7.81 8.28
C ILE A 92 -5.56 7.51 9.58
N ASP A 93 -6.16 6.73 10.46
CA ASP A 93 -5.52 6.26 11.68
C ASP A 93 -5.77 4.76 11.88
N LEU A 94 -4.68 4.03 12.13
CA LEU A 94 -4.70 2.64 12.56
C LEU A 94 -4.09 2.44 13.95
N SER A 95 -3.39 3.43 14.48
CA SER A 95 -2.50 3.30 15.64
C SER A 95 -3.09 3.81 16.94
N SER A 96 -4.07 4.72 16.89
CA SER A 96 -4.73 5.21 18.09
C SER A 96 -5.83 4.28 18.57
N ALA A 97 -6.06 3.13 17.90
CA ALA A 97 -6.94 2.08 18.35
C ALA A 97 -6.44 1.56 19.70
N ILE A 98 -6.89 2.19 20.78
CA ILE A 98 -6.51 1.83 22.15
C ILE A 98 -7.13 0.47 22.53
N ALA A 99 -6.61 -0.15 23.60
CA ALA A 99 -7.34 -1.22 24.27
C ALA A 99 -8.74 -0.67 24.59
N ASN A 100 -9.79 -1.32 24.06
CA ASN A 100 -11.20 -0.94 24.13
C ASN A 100 -11.83 -0.17 22.93
N GLU A 101 -11.08 0.22 21.89
CA GLU A 101 -11.71 0.74 20.67
C GLU A 101 -12.08 -0.38 19.69
N ASN A 102 -13.38 -0.45 19.36
CA ASN A 102 -14.02 -1.53 18.60
C ASN A 102 -14.22 -1.26 17.12
N ASN A 103 -13.78 -0.11 16.61
CA ASN A 103 -14.22 0.32 15.29
C ASN A 103 -13.10 0.38 14.23
N TYR A 104 -11.83 0.37 14.62
CA TYR A 104 -10.67 0.39 13.71
C TYR A 104 -9.47 -0.39 14.28
N GLY A 105 -8.42 -0.55 13.47
CA GLY A 105 -7.28 -1.45 13.70
C GLY A 105 -7.42 -2.76 12.94
N ILE A 106 -6.85 -3.84 13.48
CA ILE A 106 -7.07 -5.19 12.95
C ILE A 106 -8.33 -5.79 13.56
N PHE A 107 -9.11 -6.50 12.74
CA PHE A 107 -10.27 -7.28 13.15
C PHE A 107 -10.16 -8.72 12.70
N ILE A 108 -10.84 -9.60 13.44
CA ILE A 108 -11.04 -11.02 13.13
C ILE A 108 -12.51 -11.27 12.78
N GLY A 109 -12.75 -12.27 11.94
CA GLY A 109 -14.07 -12.67 11.50
C GLY A 109 -14.28 -14.18 11.42
N ASP A 110 -15.55 -14.57 11.46
CA ASP A 110 -16.01 -15.96 11.44
C ASP A 110 -17.02 -16.18 10.31
N LEU A 111 -16.52 -16.54 9.13
CA LEU A 111 -17.29 -16.72 7.90
C LEU A 111 -18.49 -17.65 8.06
N ARG A 112 -18.36 -18.70 8.88
CA ARG A 112 -19.38 -19.75 9.00
C ARG A 112 -20.34 -19.52 10.17
N ASN A 113 -20.18 -18.44 10.94
CA ASN A 113 -20.83 -18.28 12.24
C ASN A 113 -20.62 -19.48 13.16
N ALA A 114 -19.51 -20.19 13.00
CA ALA A 114 -19.26 -21.41 13.74
C ALA A 114 -19.09 -21.14 15.26
N THR A 115 -18.84 -19.89 15.64
CA THR A 115 -18.81 -19.39 17.01
C THR A 115 -20.21 -19.01 17.54
N GLY A 116 -21.15 -18.66 16.64
CA GLY A 116 -22.55 -18.34 16.97
C GLY A 116 -22.87 -16.87 17.29
N PHE A 117 -21.94 -15.95 17.05
CA PHE A 117 -21.98 -14.55 17.55
C PHE A 117 -21.94 -13.49 16.45
N SER A 118 -22.18 -13.84 15.18
CA SER A 118 -22.16 -12.82 14.15
C SER A 118 -23.29 -11.81 14.39
N THR A 119 -22.94 -10.60 14.81
CA THR A 119 -23.86 -9.48 14.93
C THR A 119 -24.03 -8.73 13.62
N PHE A 120 -23.15 -8.98 12.64
CA PHE A 120 -23.22 -8.39 11.31
C PHE A 120 -23.79 -9.38 10.30
N THR A 121 -24.94 -9.01 9.72
CA THR A 121 -25.36 -9.54 8.43
C THR A 121 -24.48 -8.87 7.36
N PRO A 122 -23.71 -9.64 6.55
CA PRO A 122 -22.92 -9.05 5.48
C PRO A 122 -23.82 -8.25 4.54
N ALA A 123 -23.39 -7.05 4.12
CA ALA A 123 -24.13 -6.32 3.10
C ALA A 123 -24.16 -7.10 1.78
N VAL A 124 -25.16 -6.79 0.96
CA VAL A 124 -25.30 -7.33 -0.40
C VAL A 124 -23.98 -7.12 -1.17
N GLY A 125 -23.48 -8.19 -1.77
CA GLY A 125 -22.22 -8.20 -2.53
C GLY A 125 -20.97 -8.52 -1.72
N ILE A 126 -21.03 -8.53 -0.38
CA ILE A 126 -19.93 -9.01 0.47
C ILE A 126 -20.05 -10.53 0.61
N GLY A 127 -19.24 -11.25 -0.15
CA GLY A 127 -19.27 -12.71 -0.22
C GLY A 127 -18.14 -13.41 0.54
N GLN A 128 -18.14 -14.75 0.41
CA GLN A 128 -17.03 -15.62 0.81
C GLN A 128 -15.86 -15.59 -0.18
N THR A 129 -15.95 -14.77 -1.22
CA THR A 129 -14.85 -14.40 -2.11
C THR A 129 -14.56 -12.93 -1.87
N ILE A 130 -13.27 -12.58 -1.82
CA ILE A 130 -12.86 -11.20 -1.62
C ILE A 130 -12.99 -10.43 -2.94
N GLN A 131 -13.59 -9.24 -2.89
CA GLN A 131 -13.79 -8.35 -4.03
C GLN A 131 -13.20 -6.96 -3.77
N LEU A 132 -12.80 -6.26 -4.84
CA LEU A 132 -12.15 -4.94 -4.71
C LEU A 132 -13.10 -3.88 -4.15
N SER A 133 -14.39 -4.09 -4.36
CA SER A 133 -15.49 -3.29 -3.82
C SER A 133 -15.85 -3.59 -2.37
N ASP A 134 -15.21 -4.57 -1.74
CA ASP A 134 -15.44 -4.88 -0.34
C ASP A 134 -15.10 -3.67 0.53
N HIS A 135 -15.98 -3.39 1.48
CA HIS A 135 -15.87 -2.26 2.39
C HIS A 135 -16.06 -2.68 3.86
N GLN A 136 -16.36 -3.96 4.11
CA GLN A 136 -16.44 -4.56 5.43
C GLN A 136 -16.00 -6.03 5.38
N LEU A 137 -15.73 -6.61 6.55
CA LEU A 137 -15.56 -8.06 6.69
C LEU A 137 -16.89 -8.76 6.46
N TYR A 138 -16.88 -10.05 6.08
CA TYR A 138 -18.12 -10.81 5.93
C TYR A 138 -18.85 -10.96 7.25
N ARG A 139 -18.14 -11.39 8.30
CA ARG A 139 -18.69 -11.51 9.65
C ARG A 139 -17.65 -11.07 10.65
N LYS A 140 -17.75 -9.80 11.08
CA LYS A 140 -16.92 -9.25 12.14
C LYS A 140 -17.29 -9.89 13.47
N LEU A 141 -16.31 -10.42 14.20
CA LEU A 141 -16.53 -10.80 15.61
C LEU A 141 -16.66 -9.51 16.42
N PRO A 142 -17.77 -9.29 17.15
CA PRO A 142 -17.98 -8.06 17.89
C PRO A 142 -16.91 -7.93 18.99
N HIS A 143 -16.43 -6.71 19.18
CA HIS A 143 -15.78 -6.37 20.44
C HIS A 143 -16.87 -6.08 21.44
N ASN A 144 -16.86 -6.83 22.55
CA ASN A 144 -17.89 -6.74 23.57
C ASN A 144 -19.26 -6.83 22.91
N GLY A 145 -19.54 -7.97 22.27
CA GLY A 145 -20.90 -8.37 21.93
C GLY A 145 -21.82 -7.86 23.03
N GLY A 146 -22.88 -7.15 22.62
CA GLY A 146 -23.72 -6.38 23.53
C GLY A 146 -23.93 -7.10 24.86
N THR A 147 -23.90 -6.33 25.95
CA THR A 147 -23.80 -6.82 27.33
C THR A 147 -24.37 -8.23 27.51
N PRO A 148 -23.56 -9.25 27.86
CA PRO A 148 -22.19 -9.19 28.40
C PRO A 148 -21.22 -10.11 27.66
N ASP A 149 -20.78 -9.80 26.44
CA ASP A 149 -19.78 -10.66 25.78
C ASP A 149 -18.36 -10.23 26.16
N THR A 150 -17.93 -10.61 27.37
CA THR A 150 -16.58 -10.40 27.96
C THR A 150 -15.52 -11.39 27.45
N ASP A 151 -15.83 -12.09 26.36
CA ASP A 151 -15.21 -13.35 25.98
C ASP A 151 -13.96 -13.21 25.09
N THR A 152 -13.67 -12.00 24.60
CA THR A 152 -12.43 -11.68 23.88
C THR A 152 -11.92 -10.32 24.29
N THR A 153 -10.66 -10.24 24.70
CA THR A 153 -9.95 -8.97 24.92
C THR A 153 -9.01 -8.69 23.77
N TYR A 154 -8.81 -7.42 23.45
CA TYR A 154 -7.97 -6.97 22.34
C TYR A 154 -6.97 -5.95 22.84
N ASP A 155 -5.72 -6.10 22.43
CA ASP A 155 -4.71 -5.07 22.65
C ASP A 155 -4.89 -3.93 21.64
N ALA A 156 -4.19 -2.82 21.91
CA ALA A 156 -4.08 -1.74 20.96
C ALA A 156 -3.44 -2.21 19.64
N THR A 157 -3.86 -1.62 18.52
CA THR A 157 -3.17 -1.87 17.25
C THR A 157 -1.88 -1.08 17.22
N SER A 158 -0.76 -1.76 16.98
CA SER A 158 0.56 -1.14 16.84
C SER A 158 0.94 -1.05 15.37
N VAL A 159 1.62 0.04 15.00
CA VAL A 159 2.24 0.23 13.69
C VAL A 159 3.71 0.48 13.95
N THR A 160 4.60 -0.32 13.39
CA THR A 160 6.03 -0.28 13.71
C THR A 160 6.85 -0.57 12.46
N ALA A 161 7.75 0.34 12.10
CA ALA A 161 8.85 -0.02 11.23
C ALA A 161 9.83 -0.91 12.02
N VAL A 162 9.89 -2.17 11.66
CA VAL A 162 10.77 -3.16 12.31
C VAL A 162 12.23 -2.87 11.97
N ASN A 163 12.47 -2.41 10.74
CA ASN A 163 13.74 -1.94 10.22
C ASN A 163 13.46 -1.03 9.00
N ASP A 164 14.49 -0.73 8.19
CA ASP A 164 14.35 0.15 7.03
C ASP A 164 13.53 -0.43 5.87
N ASN A 165 13.29 -1.73 5.84
CA ASN A 165 12.61 -2.39 4.73
C ASN A 165 11.36 -3.16 5.14
N ILE A 166 10.97 -3.14 6.42
CA ILE A 166 9.80 -3.85 6.95
C ILE A 166 8.93 -2.90 7.79
N LEU A 167 7.68 -2.73 7.37
CA LEU A 167 6.61 -2.14 8.16
C LEU A 167 5.68 -3.24 8.67
N LYS A 168 5.39 -3.24 9.97
CA LYS A 168 4.47 -4.19 10.60
C LYS A 168 3.31 -3.45 11.25
N ILE A 169 2.10 -3.94 11.02
CA ILE A 169 0.89 -3.55 11.75
C ILE A 169 0.41 -4.76 12.53
N SER A 170 0.32 -4.67 13.84
CA SER A 170 0.08 -5.82 14.73
C SER A 170 -1.02 -5.56 15.72
N ARG A 171 -1.87 -6.55 15.96
CA ARG A 171 -2.85 -6.55 17.05
C ARG A 171 -2.96 -7.95 17.64
N THR A 172 -3.25 -7.99 18.93
CA THR A 172 -3.34 -9.21 19.72
C THR A 172 -4.75 -9.35 20.28
N PHE A 173 -5.25 -10.59 20.32
CA PHE A 173 -6.60 -10.96 20.75
C PHE A 173 -6.46 -12.10 21.76
N THR A 174 -7.00 -11.98 22.98
CA THR A 174 -7.00 -13.06 23.96
C THR A 174 -8.41 -13.62 24.12
N CYS A 175 -8.53 -14.93 23.99
CA CYS A 175 -9.79 -15.65 24.15
C CYS A 175 -10.00 -15.97 25.64
N SER A 176 -11.11 -15.51 26.20
CA SER A 176 -11.53 -15.87 27.57
C SER A 176 -12.68 -16.88 27.59
N ARG A 177 -13.12 -17.31 26.41
CA ARG A 177 -14.30 -18.16 26.23
C ARG A 177 -13.99 -19.64 26.38
N SER A 178 -14.80 -20.35 27.14
CA SER A 178 -14.72 -21.81 27.32
C SER A 178 -14.75 -22.60 26.00
N ALA A 179 -15.62 -22.22 25.05
CA ALA A 179 -15.74 -22.87 23.73
C ALA A 179 -14.65 -22.48 22.71
N GLY A 180 -13.82 -21.49 23.03
CA GLY A 180 -12.83 -20.92 22.10
C GLY A 180 -13.42 -20.02 21.00
N LEU A 181 -12.54 -19.39 20.23
CA LEU A 181 -12.85 -18.56 19.06
C LEU A 181 -12.51 -19.30 17.78
N LYS A 182 -13.28 -19.04 16.72
CA LYS A 182 -13.06 -19.57 15.38
C LYS A 182 -12.79 -18.41 14.45
N VAL A 183 -11.55 -18.27 14.02
CA VAL A 183 -11.09 -17.16 13.17
C VAL A 183 -10.86 -17.68 11.77
N SER A 184 -11.55 -17.12 10.78
CA SER A 184 -11.44 -17.52 9.37
C SER A 184 -11.21 -16.35 8.44
N GLU A 185 -11.32 -15.13 8.94
CA GLU A 185 -11.14 -13.89 8.22
C GLU A 185 -10.42 -12.90 9.11
N VAL A 186 -9.59 -12.04 8.52
CA VAL A 186 -9.03 -10.86 9.16
C VAL A 186 -9.22 -9.65 8.25
N GLY A 187 -9.26 -8.48 8.86
CA GLY A 187 -9.38 -7.23 8.11
C GLY A 187 -8.59 -6.12 8.77
N LEU A 188 -8.06 -5.20 7.96
CA LEU A 188 -7.43 -3.98 8.41
C LEU A 188 -8.41 -2.82 8.17
N ILE A 189 -8.91 -2.20 9.23
CA ILE A 189 -9.89 -1.12 9.16
C ILE A 189 -9.26 0.15 9.71
N ALA A 190 -9.22 1.20 8.90
CA ALA A 190 -8.79 2.53 9.28
C ALA A 190 -9.93 3.38 9.82
N LYS A 191 -9.62 4.28 10.76
CA LYS A 191 -10.49 5.39 11.12
C LYS A 191 -10.11 6.62 10.31
N ASP A 192 -11.09 7.22 9.68
CA ASP A 192 -11.01 8.59 9.20
C ASP A 192 -11.24 9.53 10.38
N ILE A 193 -10.16 10.16 10.87
CA ILE A 193 -10.23 10.99 12.08
C ILE A 193 -11.09 12.24 11.91
N ASN A 194 -11.33 12.70 10.68
CA ASN A 194 -12.08 13.93 10.44
C ASN A 194 -13.59 13.69 10.39
N TYR A 195 -14.01 12.51 9.94
CA TYR A 195 -15.42 12.20 9.72
C TYR A 195 -15.94 11.06 10.60
N ALA A 196 -15.09 10.54 11.50
CA ALA A 196 -15.38 9.38 12.35
C ALA A 196 -15.92 8.18 11.56
N LYS A 197 -15.43 8.01 10.32
CA LYS A 197 -15.79 6.91 9.43
C LYS A 197 -14.75 5.80 9.50
N TYR A 198 -15.18 4.59 9.18
CA TYR A 198 -14.32 3.42 9.19
C TYR A 198 -14.16 2.89 7.78
N LEU A 199 -12.93 2.68 7.35
CA LEU A 199 -12.57 2.32 5.98
C LEU A 199 -11.82 1.00 6.01
N LEU A 200 -12.38 -0.05 5.41
CA LEU A 200 -11.63 -1.28 5.18
C LEU A 200 -10.47 -0.98 4.20
N LEU A 201 -9.26 -1.40 4.55
CA LEU A 201 -8.04 -1.27 3.75
C LEU A 201 -7.58 -2.61 3.18
N ALA A 202 -7.77 -3.67 3.97
CA ALA A 202 -7.36 -5.03 3.66
C ALA A 202 -8.37 -6.03 4.18
N ARG A 203 -8.50 -7.15 3.49
CA ARG A 203 -9.37 -8.27 3.86
C ARG A 203 -8.69 -9.57 3.46
N ASP A 204 -8.58 -10.52 4.37
CA ASP A 204 -7.86 -11.77 4.13
C ASP A 204 -8.57 -12.94 4.78
N PHE A 205 -8.67 -14.06 4.06
CA PHE A 205 -9.10 -15.31 4.67
C PHE A 205 -7.93 -16.03 5.30
N VAL A 206 -8.09 -16.41 6.56
CA VAL A 206 -7.08 -17.09 7.35
C VAL A 206 -7.56 -18.51 7.60
N ILE A 207 -7.28 -19.35 6.62
CA ILE A 207 -7.76 -20.72 6.59
C ILE A 207 -6.60 -21.61 7.04
N SER A 208 -6.87 -22.51 7.98
CA SER A 208 -5.95 -23.56 8.41
C SER A 208 -5.58 -24.47 7.24
N LYS A 209 -4.49 -25.23 7.37
CA LYS A 209 -4.06 -26.23 6.37
C LYS A 209 -5.14 -27.24 5.96
N ALA A 210 -6.17 -27.42 6.80
CA ALA A 210 -7.30 -28.33 6.56
C ALA A 210 -8.54 -27.64 5.94
N GLY A 211 -8.44 -26.40 5.44
CA GLY A 211 -9.56 -25.70 4.83
C GLY A 211 -10.59 -25.14 5.82
N ASN A 212 -10.26 -25.12 7.11
CA ASN A 212 -11.17 -24.69 8.19
C ASN A 212 -10.65 -23.43 8.90
N TYR A 213 -11.48 -22.84 9.77
CA TYR A 213 -11.06 -21.76 10.66
C TYR A 213 -9.87 -22.15 11.54
N VAL A 214 -9.14 -21.14 11.99
CA VAL A 214 -8.14 -21.21 13.04
C VAL A 214 -8.85 -21.14 14.39
N GLN A 215 -8.64 -22.14 15.26
CA GLN A 215 -9.25 -22.16 16.60
C GLN A 215 -8.29 -21.58 17.65
N VAL A 216 -8.80 -20.65 18.46
CA VAL A 216 -8.11 -20.05 19.62
C VAL A 216 -8.84 -20.51 20.88
N LEU A 217 -8.19 -21.34 21.69
CA LEU A 217 -8.81 -21.95 22.87
C LEU A 217 -8.90 -20.96 24.04
N ASN A 218 -9.67 -21.31 25.07
CA ASN A 218 -9.78 -20.50 26.28
C ASN A 218 -8.40 -20.23 26.90
N GLY A 219 -8.10 -18.97 27.19
CA GLY A 219 -6.85 -18.47 27.75
C GLY A 219 -5.72 -18.33 26.73
N GLU A 220 -5.94 -18.74 25.47
CA GLU A 220 -4.97 -18.53 24.40
C GLU A 220 -5.07 -17.13 23.81
N THR A 221 -3.99 -16.73 23.16
CA THR A 221 -3.88 -15.43 22.51
C THR A 221 -3.58 -15.65 21.03
N ILE A 222 -4.23 -14.92 20.12
CA ILE A 222 -3.84 -14.84 18.72
C ILE A 222 -3.29 -13.45 18.41
N GLN A 223 -2.08 -13.40 17.86
CA GLN A 223 -1.47 -12.19 17.32
C GLN A 223 -1.58 -12.22 15.81
N ILE A 224 -2.08 -11.12 15.23
CA ILE A 224 -2.19 -10.92 13.78
C ILE A 224 -1.23 -9.80 13.39
N ASP A 225 -0.29 -10.10 12.51
CA ASP A 225 0.64 -9.16 11.91
C ASP A 225 0.35 -9.01 10.41
N TYR A 226 0.07 -7.78 9.96
CA TYR A 226 0.23 -7.38 8.57
C TYR A 226 1.66 -6.87 8.36
N ILE A 227 2.41 -7.52 7.48
CA ILE A 227 3.84 -7.27 7.27
C ILE A 227 4.02 -6.81 5.82
N PHE A 228 4.59 -5.62 5.64
CA PHE A 228 4.96 -5.06 4.35
C PHE A 228 6.48 -5.03 4.24
N THR A 229 7.03 -5.74 3.26
CA THR A 229 8.47 -5.83 3.03
C THR A 229 8.83 -5.28 1.66
N ILE A 230 9.84 -4.42 1.61
CA ILE A 230 10.49 -4.02 0.36
C ILE A 230 11.84 -4.75 0.27
N THR A 231 12.19 -5.21 -0.93
CA THR A 231 13.48 -5.85 -1.22
C THR A 231 14.29 -5.02 -2.20
N ASP A 232 15.59 -5.25 -2.26
CA ASP A 232 16.41 -4.68 -3.34
C ASP A 232 15.92 -5.16 -4.71
N GLY A 233 16.13 -4.34 -5.74
CA GLY A 233 15.50 -4.51 -7.05
C GLY A 233 14.03 -4.09 -7.08
N SER A 234 13.43 -3.74 -5.93
CA SER A 234 12.20 -2.97 -5.89
C SER A 234 12.48 -1.52 -6.29
N SER A 235 11.45 -0.93 -6.88
CA SER A 235 11.36 0.47 -7.21
C SER A 235 10.93 1.27 -6.00
N PHE A 236 10.23 0.69 -5.03
CA PHE A 236 9.91 1.41 -3.79
C PHE A 236 11.15 1.54 -2.90
N THR A 237 11.22 2.64 -2.17
CA THR A 237 12.31 2.92 -1.23
C THR A 237 11.83 2.83 0.22
N THR A 238 12.73 2.84 1.20
CA THR A 238 12.42 2.96 2.63
C THR A 238 11.50 4.16 2.91
N ASN A 239 11.68 5.28 2.21
CA ASN A 239 10.82 6.45 2.40
C ASN A 239 9.35 6.17 2.09
N PHE A 240 9.05 5.27 1.15
CA PHE A 240 7.67 4.84 0.89
C PHE A 240 7.06 4.17 2.13
N LEU A 241 7.80 3.25 2.78
CA LEU A 241 7.35 2.63 4.05
C LEU A 241 7.24 3.65 5.17
N ARG A 242 8.16 4.62 5.28
CA ARG A 242 8.05 5.69 6.29
C ARG A 242 6.82 6.56 6.07
N ILE A 243 6.45 6.83 4.82
CA ILE A 243 5.21 7.55 4.52
C ILE A 243 4.00 6.70 4.95
N LEU A 244 3.95 5.40 4.56
CA LEU A 244 2.89 4.49 5.00
C LEU A 244 2.82 4.40 6.53
N GLU A 245 3.96 4.28 7.21
CA GLU A 245 4.06 4.28 8.67
C GLU A 245 3.43 5.55 9.25
N SER A 246 3.80 6.73 8.74
CA SER A 246 3.28 8.01 9.23
C SER A 246 1.78 8.17 9.01
N ILE A 247 1.27 7.71 7.87
CA ILE A 247 -0.16 7.73 7.57
C ILE A 247 -0.93 6.83 8.52
N ASN A 248 -0.36 5.69 8.90
CA ASN A 248 -1.06 4.73 9.75
C ASN A 248 -0.90 5.03 11.25
N LYS A 249 -0.03 5.98 11.63
CA LYS A 249 0.33 6.30 13.03
C LYS A 249 -0.40 7.52 13.66
N ALA A 250 -1.63 7.88 13.28
CA ALA A 250 -2.23 9.21 13.51
C ALA A 250 -2.41 9.76 14.97
N SER A 251 -1.68 9.28 15.97
CA SER A 251 -1.29 10.11 17.12
C SER A 251 -0.69 11.45 16.66
N ALA A 252 -1.02 12.53 17.35
CA ALA A 252 -0.73 13.91 16.93
C ALA A 252 0.77 14.24 16.69
N ASN A 253 1.69 13.36 17.08
CA ASN A 253 3.13 13.52 17.01
C ASN A 253 3.86 12.30 16.39
N ALA A 254 3.19 11.49 15.57
CA ALA A 254 3.84 10.36 14.91
C ALA A 254 4.76 10.82 13.78
N SER A 255 5.88 11.41 14.18
CA SER A 255 7.01 11.68 13.33
C SER A 255 7.61 10.35 12.88
N VAL A 256 7.87 10.27 11.59
CA VAL A 256 8.75 9.28 10.99
C VAL A 256 10.07 9.94 10.61
N GLN A 257 11.06 9.13 10.27
CA GLN A 257 12.41 9.58 9.96
C GLN A 257 12.82 9.19 8.52
N PRO A 258 12.17 9.72 7.48
CA PRO A 258 12.59 9.54 6.11
C PRO A 258 13.93 10.23 5.82
N LYS A 259 14.67 9.70 4.85
CA LYS A 259 15.86 10.35 4.29
C LYS A 259 15.45 11.30 3.19
N THR A 260 15.87 12.55 3.29
CA THR A 260 15.68 13.56 2.24
C THR A 260 16.52 13.22 1.01
N THR A 261 16.20 13.82 -0.14
CA THR A 261 17.03 13.68 -1.35
C THR A 261 18.45 14.24 -1.20
N GLY A 262 18.70 15.04 -0.14
CA GLY A 262 20.04 15.50 0.24
C GLY A 262 20.82 14.51 1.11
N GLY A 263 20.20 13.41 1.55
CA GLY A 263 20.83 12.36 2.37
C GLY A 263 20.61 12.53 3.87
N SER A 264 20.19 13.70 4.34
CA SER A 264 19.86 13.93 5.75
C SER A 264 18.56 13.24 6.14
N THR A 265 18.52 12.63 7.33
CA THR A 265 17.28 12.16 7.96
C THR A 265 16.51 13.34 8.54
N ALA A 266 15.20 13.39 8.32
CA ALA A 266 14.34 14.44 8.84
C ALA A 266 13.16 13.88 9.63
N ASN A 267 12.88 14.45 10.80
CA ASN A 267 11.63 14.19 11.52
C ASN A 267 10.47 14.80 10.74
N THR A 268 9.48 14.01 10.34
CA THR A 268 8.38 14.46 9.47
C THR A 268 7.09 13.73 9.78
N THR A 269 5.97 14.44 9.67
CA THR A 269 4.62 13.86 9.79
C THR A 269 3.88 14.03 8.47
N PHE A 270 3.38 12.93 7.89
CA PHE A 270 2.58 12.92 6.65
C PHE A 270 1.08 12.69 6.90
N GLY A 271 0.72 12.15 8.08
CA GLY A 271 -0.64 11.68 8.39
C GLY A 271 -1.66 12.72 8.90
N ARG A 272 -1.35 14.03 8.93
CA ARG A 272 -2.25 15.03 9.53
C ARG A 272 -3.19 15.71 8.53
N ALA A 273 -4.39 16.07 9.03
CA ALA A 273 -5.59 16.44 8.29
C ALA A 273 -5.55 17.71 7.45
N THR A 274 -4.63 18.65 7.69
CA THR A 274 -4.55 19.83 6.84
C THR A 274 -3.87 19.47 5.52
N THR A 275 -4.31 20.05 4.41
CA THR A 275 -3.71 19.88 3.08
C THR A 275 -2.22 20.24 3.00
N ALA A 276 -1.68 20.83 4.08
CA ALA A 276 -0.34 21.38 4.21
C ALA A 276 0.77 20.37 4.54
N THR A 277 0.51 19.21 5.15
CA THR A 277 1.59 18.26 5.55
C THR A 277 1.66 16.99 4.69
N LYS A 278 0.85 16.89 3.63
CA LYS A 278 0.76 15.69 2.78
C LYS A 278 1.98 15.52 1.88
N ALA A 279 2.41 14.28 1.70
CA ALA A 279 3.40 13.86 0.72
C ALA A 279 2.82 13.99 -0.70
N ARG A 280 3.07 15.11 -1.38
CA ARG A 280 2.54 15.33 -2.74
C ARG A 280 3.56 15.01 -3.82
N ILE A 281 3.07 14.43 -4.91
CA ILE A 281 3.86 14.17 -6.13
C ILE A 281 3.39 15.01 -7.33
N THR A 282 2.30 15.77 -7.20
CA THR A 282 1.84 16.72 -8.23
C THR A 282 2.68 18.00 -8.16
N ALA A 283 3.78 18.02 -8.92
CA ALA A 283 4.68 19.15 -9.02
C ALA A 283 4.23 20.21 -10.03
N PRO A 284 4.51 21.50 -9.77
CA PRO A 284 4.36 22.56 -10.77
C PRO A 284 5.40 22.41 -11.89
N ALA A 285 5.32 23.24 -12.93
CA ALA A 285 6.18 23.15 -14.12
C ALA A 285 7.68 23.04 -13.79
N THR A 286 8.19 23.89 -12.91
CA THR A 286 9.61 23.90 -12.52
C THR A 286 9.89 23.13 -11.22
N GLY A 287 8.91 22.38 -10.71
CA GLY A 287 9.03 21.68 -9.43
C GLY A 287 10.07 20.56 -9.50
N ALA A 288 10.98 20.53 -8.52
CA ALA A 288 12.05 19.54 -8.39
C ALA A 288 11.60 18.18 -7.79
N TYR A 289 10.29 17.98 -7.66
CA TYR A 289 9.62 16.80 -7.12
C TYR A 289 8.61 16.24 -8.13
N GLY A 290 7.84 15.22 -7.73
CA GLY A 290 6.96 14.45 -8.61
C GLY A 290 7.77 13.46 -9.45
N ILE A 291 7.45 13.32 -10.73
CA ILE A 291 8.30 12.53 -11.63
C ILE A 291 9.56 13.36 -11.94
N VAL A 292 10.71 12.75 -11.71
CA VAL A 292 12.05 13.26 -12.07
C VAL A 292 12.80 12.17 -12.83
N VAL A 293 13.77 12.55 -13.65
CA VAL A 293 14.55 11.61 -14.44
C VAL A 293 16.04 11.78 -14.19
N GLY A 294 16.79 10.70 -14.39
CA GLY A 294 18.25 10.69 -14.32
C GLY A 294 18.86 10.11 -15.60
N GLY A 295 20.15 10.40 -15.78
CA GLY A 295 20.89 10.01 -16.97
C GLY A 295 22.06 10.94 -17.28
N THR A 296 22.43 11.04 -18.55
CA THR A 296 23.57 11.85 -19.01
C THR A 296 23.11 12.93 -20.01
N THR A 297 23.72 14.11 -19.89
CA THR A 297 23.46 15.26 -20.76
C THR A 297 24.70 15.56 -21.61
N GLY A 298 24.52 15.78 -22.92
CA GLY A 298 25.53 16.41 -23.78
C GLY A 298 26.77 15.57 -24.11
N GLY A 299 26.62 14.35 -24.62
CA GLY A 299 27.78 13.55 -25.02
C GLY A 299 27.45 12.16 -25.53
N SER A 300 28.29 11.19 -25.17
CA SER A 300 28.11 9.77 -25.47
C SER A 300 27.08 9.12 -24.53
N PRO A 301 26.44 8.02 -24.95
CA PRO A 301 25.57 7.25 -24.07
C PRO A 301 26.31 6.74 -22.82
N PRO A 302 25.61 6.47 -21.70
CA PRO A 302 26.21 5.83 -20.54
C PRO A 302 26.85 4.49 -20.94
N THR A 303 28.14 4.31 -20.64
CA THR A 303 28.89 3.08 -20.93
C THR A 303 28.72 2.02 -19.84
N ASP A 304 28.32 2.44 -18.64
CA ASP A 304 28.27 1.58 -17.47
C ASP A 304 26.84 1.11 -17.20
N SER A 305 26.71 -0.06 -16.56
CA SER A 305 25.44 -0.55 -16.06
C SER A 305 24.91 0.40 -14.98
N VAL A 306 23.70 0.94 -15.18
CA VAL A 306 23.05 1.76 -14.15
C VAL A 306 22.86 0.91 -12.89
N PRO A 307 23.32 1.37 -11.71
CA PRO A 307 23.15 0.62 -10.48
C PRO A 307 21.70 0.24 -10.23
N ILE A 308 21.47 -1.05 -9.95
CA ILE A 308 20.16 -1.60 -9.60
C ILE A 308 19.60 -0.80 -8.41
N PRO A 309 18.32 -0.41 -8.44
CA PRO A 309 17.68 0.25 -7.30
C PRO A 309 17.76 -0.60 -6.04
N VAL A 310 18.14 0.02 -4.93
CA VAL A 310 18.17 -0.61 -3.60
C VAL A 310 17.19 0.09 -2.67
N VAL A 311 16.66 -0.63 -1.69
CA VAL A 311 15.60 -0.10 -0.81
C VAL A 311 16.03 1.16 -0.07
N SER A 312 17.32 1.28 0.23
CA SER A 312 17.91 2.43 0.95
C SER A 312 18.16 3.67 0.08
N ASP A 313 17.87 3.60 -1.22
CA ASP A 313 17.99 4.75 -2.13
C ASP A 313 17.11 5.91 -1.66
N TYR A 314 17.69 7.11 -1.65
CA TYR A 314 17.02 8.35 -1.24
C TYR A 314 17.09 9.43 -2.31
N LYS A 315 17.86 9.21 -3.38
CA LYS A 315 18.00 10.09 -4.55
C LYS A 315 18.28 9.26 -5.82
N LEU A 316 18.13 9.90 -6.97
CA LEU A 316 18.55 9.34 -8.25
C LEU A 316 20.08 9.36 -8.31
N ASN A 317 20.68 8.45 -9.09
CA ASN A 317 22.12 8.40 -9.28
C ASN A 317 22.63 9.64 -10.03
N SER A 318 21.91 10.08 -11.06
CA SER A 318 22.33 11.18 -11.91
C SER A 318 21.14 12.02 -12.35
N LYS A 319 20.49 12.69 -11.40
CA LYS A 319 19.32 13.55 -11.68
C LYS A 319 19.66 14.59 -12.76
N ILE A 320 18.86 14.61 -13.82
CA ILE A 320 18.94 15.63 -14.88
C ILE A 320 18.20 16.89 -14.39
N SER A 321 18.81 18.06 -14.60
CA SER A 321 18.21 19.35 -14.23
C SER A 321 17.14 19.79 -15.22
N HIS A 322 16.23 20.65 -14.77
CA HIS A 322 15.22 21.27 -15.62
C HIS A 322 15.81 22.09 -16.78
N THR A 323 17.02 22.65 -16.60
CA THR A 323 17.69 23.44 -17.64
C THR A 323 18.16 22.58 -18.81
N SER A 324 18.54 21.34 -18.55
CA SER A 324 18.97 20.41 -19.60
C SER A 324 17.77 19.71 -20.24
N LEU A 325 16.76 19.36 -19.45
CA LEU A 325 15.55 18.70 -19.92
C LEU A 325 14.34 19.39 -19.31
N ALA A 326 13.75 20.31 -20.08
CA ALA A 326 12.61 21.10 -19.65
C ALA A 326 11.43 20.19 -19.34
N HIS A 327 10.62 20.53 -18.33
CA HIS A 327 9.50 19.70 -17.97
C HIS A 327 8.32 20.51 -17.45
N GLY A 328 7.11 19.99 -17.66
CA GLY A 328 5.86 20.64 -17.28
C GLY A 328 5.36 20.26 -15.89
N ILE A 329 4.09 20.59 -15.63
CA ILE A 329 3.36 20.15 -14.45
C ILE A 329 3.24 18.63 -14.42
N VAL A 330 3.27 18.03 -13.23
CA VAL A 330 2.91 16.62 -13.07
C VAL A 330 1.39 16.52 -13.02
N THR A 331 0.83 15.72 -13.92
CA THR A 331 -0.61 15.57 -14.07
C THR A 331 -1.05 14.24 -13.49
N ALA A 332 -2.12 14.25 -12.69
CA ALA A 332 -2.71 13.03 -12.16
C ALA A 332 -3.39 12.22 -13.26
N ILE A 333 -3.19 10.91 -13.23
CA ILE A 333 -3.96 9.96 -14.03
C ILE A 333 -5.08 9.43 -13.14
N SER A 334 -6.31 9.53 -13.64
CA SER A 334 -7.52 9.13 -12.90
C SER A 334 -7.40 7.74 -12.31
N LEU A 335 -7.93 7.60 -11.09
CA LEU A 335 -8.06 6.31 -10.44
C LEU A 335 -9.08 5.46 -11.21
N THR A 336 -8.69 4.24 -11.53
CA THR A 336 -9.54 3.20 -12.09
C THR A 336 -9.59 2.04 -11.11
N ALA A 337 -10.78 1.57 -10.76
CA ALA A 337 -10.99 0.34 -10.01
C ALA A 337 -11.88 -0.58 -10.85
N ASN A 338 -11.36 -1.74 -11.25
CA ASN A 338 -12.12 -2.78 -11.95
C ASN A 338 -12.14 -4.06 -11.08
N SER A 339 -12.61 -5.18 -11.61
CA SER A 339 -12.75 -6.42 -10.83
C SER A 339 -11.42 -7.07 -10.43
N GLY A 340 -10.30 -6.70 -11.04
CA GLY A 340 -8.99 -7.32 -10.81
C GLY A 340 -7.92 -6.40 -10.22
N GLU A 341 -7.97 -5.09 -10.50
CA GLU A 341 -7.01 -4.12 -9.99
C GLU A 341 -7.64 -2.77 -9.61
N THR A 342 -7.06 -2.12 -8.60
CA THR A 342 -7.15 -0.66 -8.42
C THR A 342 -5.84 -0.05 -8.90
N LYS A 343 -5.95 0.95 -9.78
CA LYS A 343 -4.81 1.64 -10.38
C LYS A 343 -5.01 3.15 -10.35
N PHE A 344 -3.96 3.88 -10.03
CA PHE A 344 -3.87 5.32 -10.25
C PHE A 344 -2.46 5.66 -10.70
N GLY A 345 -2.22 6.89 -11.14
CA GLY A 345 -0.88 7.27 -11.54
C GLY A 345 -0.69 8.77 -11.69
N VAL A 346 0.48 9.11 -12.22
CA VAL A 346 0.83 10.46 -12.63
C VAL A 346 1.62 10.39 -13.94
N TYR A 347 1.63 11.48 -14.69
CA TYR A 347 2.55 11.64 -15.81
C TYR A 347 3.22 13.01 -15.83
N ARG A 348 4.36 13.07 -16.51
CA ARG A 348 5.11 14.31 -16.76
C ARG A 348 5.80 14.22 -18.11
N ASP A 349 5.79 15.36 -18.79
CA ASP A 349 6.45 15.54 -20.08
C ASP A 349 7.80 16.23 -19.87
N PHE A 350 8.82 15.73 -20.57
CA PHE A 350 10.20 16.17 -20.52
C PHE A 350 10.68 16.48 -21.94
N THR A 351 10.89 17.76 -22.26
CA THR A 351 11.29 18.25 -23.58
C THR A 351 12.77 18.61 -23.61
N ASN A 352 13.48 18.07 -24.59
CA ASN A 352 14.87 18.45 -24.85
C ASN A 352 14.91 19.68 -25.75
N ASN A 353 15.02 20.86 -25.15
CA ASN A 353 15.16 22.13 -25.88
C ASN A 353 16.63 22.43 -26.27
N GLY A 354 17.55 21.50 -26.00
CA GLY A 354 18.97 21.63 -26.33
C GLY A 354 19.29 21.20 -27.75
N THR A 355 20.57 21.25 -28.11
CA THR A 355 21.07 20.91 -29.46
C THR A 355 21.70 19.51 -29.52
N SER A 356 21.65 18.74 -28.44
CA SER A 356 22.29 17.42 -28.34
C SER A 356 21.37 16.41 -27.69
N ASN A 357 21.57 15.13 -27.99
CA ASN A 357 20.82 14.04 -27.38
C ASN A 357 21.00 14.00 -25.85
N ILE A 358 19.92 13.64 -25.16
CA ILE A 358 19.91 13.35 -23.73
C ILE A 358 19.58 11.88 -23.54
N PHE A 359 20.34 11.18 -22.70
CA PHE A 359 20.17 9.76 -22.45
C PHE A 359 19.58 9.56 -21.05
N VAL A 360 18.29 9.24 -21.00
CA VAL A 360 17.55 9.04 -19.75
C VAL A 360 17.56 7.56 -19.39
N ASN A 361 18.11 7.21 -18.21
CA ASN A 361 18.34 5.82 -17.82
C ASN A 361 17.67 5.42 -16.51
N GLU A 362 17.08 6.37 -15.79
CA GLU A 362 16.31 6.12 -14.59
C GLU A 362 15.20 7.15 -14.44
N VAL A 363 14.13 6.74 -13.75
CA VAL A 363 13.04 7.59 -13.30
C VAL A 363 12.93 7.49 -11.79
N GLY A 364 12.58 8.58 -11.14
CA GLY A 364 12.16 8.58 -9.75
C GLY A 364 10.84 9.31 -9.54
N VAL A 365 10.08 8.88 -8.53
CA VAL A 365 8.98 9.66 -7.97
C VAL A 365 9.44 10.23 -6.63
N VAL A 366 9.43 11.55 -6.54
CA VAL A 366 9.85 12.31 -5.37
C VAL A 366 8.62 12.97 -4.75
N ALA A 367 8.33 12.65 -3.51
CA ALA A 367 7.30 13.34 -2.74
C ALA A 367 7.87 14.62 -2.11
N LYS A 368 7.08 15.68 -2.09
CA LYS A 368 7.35 16.90 -1.32
C LYS A 368 6.49 16.92 -0.06
N ASN A 369 7.10 17.23 1.09
CA ASN A 369 6.35 17.70 2.25
C ASN A 369 6.04 19.19 2.03
N ASN A 370 4.75 19.50 1.91
CA ASN A 370 4.29 20.86 1.60
C ASN A 370 4.56 21.88 2.73
N THR A 371 4.82 21.44 3.96
CA THR A 371 5.12 22.34 5.09
C THR A 371 6.61 22.67 5.16
N THR A 372 7.49 21.68 5.02
CA THR A 372 8.94 21.85 5.22
C THR A 372 9.70 22.06 3.91
N SER A 373 9.04 21.91 2.75
CA SER A 373 9.66 21.86 1.42
C SER A 373 10.74 20.79 1.23
N LEU A 374 10.83 19.83 2.15
CA LEU A 374 11.73 18.69 2.02
C LEU A 374 11.21 17.70 0.97
N HIS A 375 12.15 17.07 0.27
CA HIS A 375 11.88 16.11 -0.80
C HIS A 375 12.34 14.71 -0.41
N TYR A 376 11.56 13.70 -0.76
CA TYR A 376 11.80 12.31 -0.42
C TYR A 376 11.57 11.44 -1.65
N LEU A 377 12.60 10.70 -2.09
CA LEU A 377 12.44 9.70 -3.15
C LEU A 377 11.60 8.54 -2.61
N ILE A 378 10.44 8.27 -3.21
CA ILE A 378 9.54 7.17 -2.81
C ILE A 378 9.56 6.02 -3.81
N ASN A 379 10.00 6.29 -5.04
CA ASN A 379 10.11 5.31 -6.10
C ASN A 379 11.31 5.63 -6.99
N ARG A 380 12.07 4.63 -7.43
CA ARG A 380 13.17 4.72 -8.39
C ARG A 380 13.21 3.48 -9.27
N SER A 381 13.24 3.65 -10.58
CA SER A 381 13.32 2.52 -11.51
C SER A 381 14.25 2.84 -12.67
N LEU A 382 14.83 1.79 -13.23
CA LEU A 382 15.64 1.90 -14.45
C LEU A 382 14.74 2.01 -15.68
N LEU A 383 15.18 2.80 -16.65
CA LEU A 383 14.53 2.97 -17.96
C LEU A 383 15.40 2.33 -19.04
N THR A 384 14.82 1.42 -19.82
CA THR A 384 15.51 0.71 -20.91
C THR A 384 14.76 0.84 -22.25
N SER A 385 15.47 0.76 -23.37
CA SER A 385 14.84 0.77 -24.70
C SER A 385 15.45 -0.33 -25.58
N GLY A 386 14.76 -1.46 -25.67
CA GLY A 386 15.33 -2.67 -26.23
C GLY A 386 16.52 -3.12 -25.38
N ASP A 387 17.66 -3.37 -26.01
CA ASP A 387 18.88 -3.80 -25.32
C ASP A 387 19.67 -2.64 -24.70
N LYS A 388 19.22 -1.39 -24.91
CA LYS A 388 19.90 -0.20 -24.36
C LYS A 388 19.41 0.09 -22.94
N PRO A 389 20.32 0.34 -21.97
CA PRO A 389 19.94 0.68 -20.60
C PRO A 389 19.52 2.15 -20.45
N TYR A 390 18.99 2.76 -21.51
CA TYR A 390 18.56 4.15 -21.55
C TYR A 390 17.57 4.40 -22.70
N VAL A 391 16.86 5.51 -22.60
CA VAL A 391 16.01 6.13 -23.63
C VAL A 391 16.72 7.37 -24.15
N VAL A 392 16.73 7.56 -25.47
CA VAL A 392 17.29 8.76 -26.10
C VAL A 392 16.18 9.79 -26.29
N VAL A 393 16.41 11.01 -25.81
CA VAL A 393 15.58 12.18 -26.08
C VAL A 393 16.36 13.10 -27.00
N GLU A 394 16.03 13.09 -28.28
CA GLU A 394 16.66 13.94 -29.30
C GLU A 394 16.23 15.41 -29.11
N PRO A 395 16.99 16.37 -29.65
CA PRO A 395 16.58 17.77 -29.75
C PRO A 395 15.14 17.92 -30.25
N ASP A 396 14.40 18.84 -29.62
CA ASP A 396 13.00 19.18 -29.87
C ASP A 396 11.99 18.03 -29.68
N LYS A 397 12.43 16.90 -29.11
CA LYS A 397 11.53 15.79 -28.76
C LYS A 397 11.09 15.88 -27.31
N THR A 398 9.90 15.34 -27.06
CA THR A 398 9.32 15.25 -25.71
C THR A 398 9.22 13.79 -25.28
N LEU A 399 9.86 13.45 -24.17
CA LEU A 399 9.68 12.20 -23.45
C LEU A 399 8.55 12.36 -22.44
N ARG A 400 7.44 11.65 -22.63
CA ARG A 400 6.39 11.52 -21.62
C ARG A 400 6.66 10.29 -20.77
N ILE A 401 6.69 10.46 -19.44
CA ILE A 401 6.78 9.37 -18.48
C ILE A 401 5.45 9.27 -17.72
N LYS A 402 4.90 8.05 -17.65
CA LYS A 402 3.71 7.72 -16.85
C LYS A 402 4.13 6.73 -15.77
N VAL A 403 3.79 7.01 -14.51
CA VAL A 403 4.02 6.12 -13.38
C VAL A 403 2.68 5.72 -12.80
N TYR A 404 2.38 4.42 -12.82
CA TYR A 404 1.17 3.84 -12.27
C TYR A 404 1.48 3.04 -11.00
N TYR A 405 0.66 3.21 -9.98
CA TYR A 405 0.60 2.33 -8.82
C TYR A 405 -0.57 1.39 -8.98
N VAL A 406 -0.30 0.08 -8.93
CA VAL A 406 -1.29 -0.96 -9.18
C VAL A 406 -1.39 -1.86 -7.95
N PHE A 407 -2.62 -2.07 -7.50
CA PHE A 407 -2.99 -2.93 -6.38
C PHE A 407 -3.94 -3.99 -6.91
N ASP A 408 -3.44 -5.21 -7.03
CA ASP A 408 -4.26 -6.33 -7.48
C ASP A 408 -5.08 -6.89 -6.32
N ILE A 409 -6.19 -7.56 -6.65
CA ILE A 409 -6.78 -8.53 -5.76
C ILE A 409 -6.16 -9.90 -5.98
N GLY A 410 -5.91 -10.59 -4.87
CA GLY A 410 -5.64 -12.00 -4.91
C GLY A 410 -6.85 -12.79 -5.38
N SER A 411 -6.65 -13.63 -6.39
CA SER A 411 -7.52 -14.79 -6.52
C SER A 411 -7.49 -15.50 -5.17
N VAL A 412 -8.67 -15.85 -4.63
CA VAL A 412 -8.73 -16.74 -3.46
C VAL A 412 -7.76 -17.87 -3.75
N ILE A 413 -6.68 -17.95 -2.96
CA ILE A 413 -5.76 -19.06 -3.07
C ILE A 413 -6.62 -20.24 -2.62
N ASP A 414 -7.14 -20.99 -3.59
CA ASP A 414 -7.66 -22.32 -3.31
C ASP A 414 -6.47 -23.09 -2.75
N LEU A 415 -6.46 -23.27 -1.43
CA LEU A 415 -5.39 -23.96 -0.72
C LEU A 415 -5.35 -25.46 -1.07
N GLY A 416 -6.13 -25.91 -2.06
CA GLY A 416 -6.13 -27.28 -2.54
C GLY A 416 -6.75 -28.21 -1.49
N VAL A 417 -7.87 -27.79 -0.89
CA VAL A 417 -8.57 -28.65 0.06
C VAL A 417 -9.42 -29.63 -0.74
N ASN A 418 -8.86 -30.81 -0.99
CA ASN A 418 -9.68 -31.97 -1.30
C ASN A 418 -10.61 -32.15 -0.09
N PRO A 419 -11.95 -32.03 -0.20
CA PRO A 419 -12.82 -32.27 0.93
C PRO A 419 -12.60 -33.72 1.34
N LEU A 420 -11.94 -33.94 2.48
CA LEU A 420 -11.89 -35.26 3.09
C LEU A 420 -13.34 -35.72 3.20
N SER A 421 -13.69 -36.75 2.42
CA SER A 421 -14.97 -37.40 2.52
C SER A 421 -15.09 -37.92 3.94
N ILE A 422 -15.84 -37.20 4.77
CA ILE A 422 -16.27 -37.73 6.06
C ILE A 422 -17.25 -38.83 5.69
N LYS A 423 -16.77 -40.07 5.61
CA LYS A 423 -17.67 -41.22 5.64
C LYS A 423 -18.34 -41.17 7.01
N PRO A 424 -19.68 -41.15 7.09
CA PRO A 424 -20.36 -41.26 8.36
C PRO A 424 -19.89 -42.57 9.01
N GLN A 425 -19.39 -42.50 10.23
CA GLN A 425 -19.25 -43.70 11.05
C GLN A 425 -20.66 -44.15 11.41
N SER A 426 -21.09 -45.26 10.81
CA SER A 426 -22.26 -46.04 11.18
C SER A 426 -22.00 -46.79 12.49
#